data_AF-A0A428KK76-F1
#
_entry.id   AF-A0A428KK76-F1
#
_cell.length_a   1.000
_cell.length_b   1.000
_cell.length_c   1.000
_cell.angle_alpha   90.00
_cell.angle_beta   90.00
_cell.angle_gamma   90.00
#
_symmetry.space_group_name_H-M   'P 1'
#
loop_
_entity.id
_entity.type
_entity.pdbx_description
1 polymer ?
#
loop_
_entity_poly.entity_id
_entity_poly.type
_entity_poly.pdbx_seq_one_letter_code
_entity_poly.pdbx_strand_id
1 'polypeptide(L)'
;MKKSFALLALTALYTLGTLPRTATAQPYAVGATAAASQETYYQGFDAGREKRSEFNGIYSEGTRDFDRAVSMEYDRVQNTYIQGNTDPDSLDYWNGYLDGLTSAP
;
A
#
# COMPACT_ATOMS: atom_id res chain seq x y z
N MET A 1 5.90 -2.79 55.44
CA MET A 1 6.81 -2.03 54.55
C MET A 1 5.94 -1.08 53.74
N LYS A 2 5.90 0.20 54.10
CA LYS A 2 6.50 1.36 53.38
C LYS A 2 5.84 1.71 52.03
N LYS A 3 5.08 2.82 52.08
CA LYS A 3 5.00 3.99 51.16
C LYS A 3 4.41 3.76 49.76
N SER A 4 3.22 4.29 49.42
CA SER A 4 2.84 5.69 49.08
C SER A 4 3.03 6.05 47.60
N PHE A 5 2.23 7.04 47.17
CA PHE A 5 2.24 7.88 45.93
C PHE A 5 1.18 7.49 44.88
N ALA A 6 0.02 8.18 44.83
CA ALA A 6 -0.25 9.54 44.31
C ALA A 6 -0.29 9.55 42.76
N LEU A 7 -1.47 9.74 42.17
CA LEU A 7 -2.05 11.04 41.77
C LEU A 7 -1.28 11.68 40.60
N LEU A 8 -1.86 11.72 39.40
CA LEU A 8 -2.28 12.95 38.71
C LEU A 8 -2.60 12.69 37.23
N ALA A 9 -3.66 13.37 36.81
CA ALA A 9 -4.13 13.51 35.45
C ALA A 9 -3.08 14.13 34.52
N LEU A 10 -3.16 13.84 33.22
CA LEU A 10 -2.99 14.88 32.22
C LEU A 10 -3.69 14.51 30.91
N THR A 11 -4.73 15.29 30.62
CA THR A 11 -5.29 15.51 29.29
C THR A 11 -4.22 16.03 28.33
N ALA A 12 -4.03 15.33 27.21
CA ALA A 12 -3.40 15.82 25.98
C ALA A 12 -3.75 14.81 24.88
N LEU A 13 -4.15 15.15 23.67
CA LEU A 13 -4.51 16.39 23.01
C LEU A 13 -5.17 15.91 21.71
N TYR A 14 -6.17 16.62 21.23
CA TYR A 14 -6.68 16.43 19.87
C TYR A 14 -5.54 16.61 18.87
N THR A 15 -5.18 15.53 18.16
CA THR A 15 -4.64 15.63 16.81
C THR A 15 -5.30 14.56 15.97
N LEU A 16 -6.39 14.93 15.30
CA LEU A 16 -6.69 14.42 13.95
C LEU A 16 -5.56 14.90 13.03
N GLY A 17 -4.36 14.36 13.24
CA GLY A 17 -3.27 14.44 12.30
C GLY A 17 -3.55 13.34 11.28
N THR A 18 -3.77 13.75 10.04
CA THR A 18 -3.66 12.87 8.87
C THR A 18 -2.45 11.97 9.07
N LEU A 19 -2.66 10.69 9.40
CA LEU A 19 -1.59 9.72 9.44
C LEU A 19 -0.99 9.73 8.03
N PRO A 20 0.28 10.12 7.84
CA PRO A 20 0.95 9.78 6.61
C PRO A 20 0.91 8.25 6.59
N ARG A 21 0.17 7.68 5.64
CA ARG A 21 0.19 6.24 5.39
C ARG A 21 1.57 5.97 4.81
N THR A 22 2.56 5.84 5.68
CA THR A 22 3.87 5.30 5.32
C THR A 22 3.57 3.89 4.85
N ALA A 23 3.52 3.71 3.53
CA ALA A 23 3.51 2.41 2.91
C ALA A 23 4.88 1.78 3.21
N THR A 24 4.99 1.14 4.37
CA THR A 24 6.12 0.24 4.62
C THR A 24 5.85 -1.00 3.78
N ALA A 25 6.57 -1.13 2.66
CA ALA A 25 6.62 -2.35 1.87
C ALA A 25 6.79 -3.53 2.84
N GLN A 26 5.79 -4.42 2.90
CA GLN A 26 5.87 -5.59 3.76
C GLN A 26 6.92 -6.54 3.16
N PRO A 27 7.86 -7.07 3.96
CA PRO A 27 8.84 -8.01 3.45
C PRO A 27 8.14 -9.27 2.94
N TYR A 28 8.43 -9.62 1.69
CA TYR A 28 7.89 -10.76 0.97
C TYR A 28 8.18 -12.09 1.72
N ALA A 29 7.14 -12.86 2.03
CA ALA A 29 7.28 -14.17 2.67
C ALA A 29 7.72 -15.21 1.63
N VAL A 30 9.00 -15.58 1.66
CA VAL A 30 9.63 -16.52 0.72
C VAL A 30 9.03 -17.92 0.87
N GLY A 31 8.45 -18.45 -0.22
CA GLY A 31 7.72 -19.72 -0.14
C GLY A 31 7.44 -20.51 -1.42
N ALA A 32 8.14 -20.31 -2.55
CA ALA A 32 8.44 -21.30 -3.60
C ALA A 32 9.19 -20.61 -4.75
N THR A 33 10.43 -21.03 -5.04
CA THR A 33 11.34 -20.46 -6.06
C THR A 33 11.45 -18.93 -6.08
N ALA A 34 12.18 -18.38 -5.09
CA ALA A 34 12.37 -16.94 -4.85
C ALA A 34 12.75 -16.06 -6.07
N ALA A 35 13.25 -16.62 -7.17
CA ALA A 35 13.58 -15.87 -8.38
C ALA A 35 12.37 -15.68 -9.32
N ALA A 36 11.49 -16.69 -9.46
CA ALA A 36 10.30 -16.59 -10.31
C ALA A 36 9.24 -15.67 -9.66
N SER A 37 9.06 -15.78 -8.33
CA SER A 37 8.22 -14.86 -7.54
C SER A 37 8.70 -13.41 -7.63
N GLN A 38 10.01 -13.19 -7.69
CA GLN A 38 10.60 -11.85 -7.79
C GLN A 38 10.39 -11.23 -9.18
N GLU A 39 10.54 -12.01 -10.26
CA GLU A 39 10.25 -11.53 -11.61
C GLU A 39 8.78 -11.14 -11.76
N THR A 40 7.86 -12.02 -11.33
CA THR A 40 6.41 -11.79 -11.39
C THR A 40 5.98 -10.54 -10.63
N TYR A 41 6.57 -10.31 -9.44
CA TYR A 41 6.36 -9.09 -8.68
C TYR A 41 6.79 -7.83 -9.46
N TYR A 42 7.99 -7.82 -10.05
CA TYR A 42 8.47 -6.64 -10.78
C TYR A 42 7.70 -6.39 -12.08
N GLN A 43 7.23 -7.44 -12.76
CA GLN A 43 6.30 -7.30 -13.89
C GLN A 43 5.00 -6.61 -13.45
N GLY A 44 4.47 -6.99 -12.28
CA GLY A 44 3.35 -6.31 -11.65
C GLY A 44 3.67 -4.85 -11.36
N PHE A 45 4.81 -4.58 -10.72
CA PHE A 45 5.27 -3.23 -10.37
C PHE A 45 5.36 -2.30 -11.57
N ASP A 46 5.95 -2.75 -12.67
CA ASP A 46 6.04 -1.96 -13.89
C ASP A 46 4.65 -1.66 -14.47
N ALA A 47 3.76 -2.65 -14.51
CA ALA A 47 2.37 -2.45 -14.93
C ALA A 47 1.59 -1.46 -14.02
N GLY A 48 1.86 -1.50 -12.71
CA GLY A 48 1.32 -0.54 -11.75
C GLY A 48 1.77 0.89 -12.03
N ARG A 49 3.07 1.08 -12.33
CA ARG A 49 3.64 2.39 -12.70
C ARG A 49 3.08 2.89 -14.02
N GLU A 50 2.90 2.03 -15.00
CA GLU A 50 2.24 2.37 -16.27
C GLU A 50 0.81 2.87 -16.02
N LYS A 51 0.05 2.19 -15.16
CA LYS A 51 -1.30 2.64 -14.79
C LYS A 51 -1.28 3.98 -14.07
N ARG A 52 -0.35 4.20 -13.15
CA ARG A 52 -0.17 5.51 -12.49
C ARG A 52 0.12 6.60 -13.53
N SER A 53 0.99 6.32 -14.51
CA SER A 53 1.30 7.25 -15.59
C SER A 53 0.08 7.56 -16.47
N GLU A 54 -0.77 6.57 -16.74
CA GLU A 54 -2.05 6.77 -17.44
C GLU A 54 -2.95 7.74 -16.66
N PHE A 55 -3.13 7.52 -15.35
CA PHE A 55 -3.92 8.42 -14.51
C PHE A 55 -3.32 9.83 -14.44
N ASN A 56 -2.00 9.96 -14.41
CA ASN A 56 -1.33 11.26 -14.48
C ASN A 56 -1.65 11.97 -15.80
N GLY A 57 -1.62 11.25 -16.92
CA GLY A 57 -1.99 11.79 -18.24
C GLY A 57 -3.44 12.28 -18.35
N ILE A 58 -4.36 11.69 -17.56
CA ILE A 58 -5.79 12.04 -17.59
C ILE A 58 -6.13 13.14 -16.56
N TYR A 59 -5.66 12.98 -15.32
CA TYR A 59 -6.10 13.79 -14.18
C TYR A 59 -5.02 14.76 -13.66
N SER A 60 -3.78 14.65 -14.13
CA SER A 60 -2.59 15.32 -13.58
C SER A 60 -2.30 14.94 -12.12
N GLU A 61 -1.07 14.50 -11.85
CA GLU A 61 -0.61 14.10 -10.53
C GLU A 61 -0.68 15.27 -9.53
N GLY A 62 -1.09 14.97 -8.30
CA GLY A 62 -1.31 15.97 -7.25
C GLY A 62 -2.70 16.63 -7.27
N THR A 63 -3.57 16.26 -8.21
CA THR A 63 -4.99 16.65 -8.16
C THR A 63 -5.81 15.65 -7.35
N ARG A 64 -6.95 16.12 -6.83
CA ARG A 64 -7.91 15.27 -6.11
C ARG A 64 -8.47 14.14 -6.99
N ASP A 65 -8.63 14.39 -8.28
CA ASP A 65 -9.16 13.38 -9.22
C ASP A 65 -8.13 12.29 -9.50
N PHE A 66 -6.83 12.64 -9.57
CA PHE A 66 -5.75 11.67 -9.63
C PHE A 66 -5.72 10.78 -8.37
N ASP A 67 -5.73 11.39 -7.18
CA ASP A 67 -5.71 10.63 -5.91
C ASP A 67 -6.93 9.70 -5.79
N ARG A 68 -8.09 10.17 -6.26
CA ARG A 68 -9.31 9.36 -6.31
C ARG A 68 -9.19 8.20 -7.29
N ALA A 69 -8.66 8.41 -8.48
CA ALA A 69 -8.47 7.35 -9.48
C ALA A 69 -7.52 6.27 -8.96
N VAL A 70 -6.38 6.66 -8.38
CA VAL A 70 -5.43 5.75 -7.74
C VAL A 70 -6.09 4.95 -6.61
N SER A 71 -6.86 5.62 -5.73
CA SER A 71 -7.53 4.95 -4.61
C SER A 71 -8.60 3.96 -5.08
N MET A 72 -9.43 4.33 -6.06
CA MET A 72 -10.45 3.44 -6.61
C MET A 72 -9.84 2.21 -7.29
N GLU A 73 -8.74 2.39 -8.01
CA GLU A 73 -8.03 1.28 -8.66
C GLU A 73 -7.37 0.36 -7.63
N TYR A 74 -6.77 0.93 -6.58
CA TYR A 74 -6.22 0.17 -5.47
C TYR A 74 -7.29 -0.74 -4.84
N ASP A 75 -8.44 -0.15 -4.48
CA ASP A 75 -9.54 -0.90 -3.87
C ASP A 75 -10.12 -1.95 -4.83
N ARG A 76 -10.20 -1.64 -6.13
CA ARG A 76 -10.63 -2.60 -7.15
C ARG A 76 -9.70 -3.80 -7.18
N VAL A 77 -8.39 -3.58 -7.22
CA VAL A 77 -7.40 -4.66 -7.30
C VAL A 77 -7.39 -5.50 -6.03
N GLN A 78 -7.42 -4.85 -4.86
CA GLN A 78 -7.46 -5.51 -3.57
C GLN A 78 -8.67 -6.47 -3.48
N ASN A 79 -9.86 -6.00 -3.88
CA ASN A 79 -11.09 -6.78 -3.75
C ASN A 79 -11.27 -7.82 -4.87
N THR A 80 -10.76 -7.57 -6.08
CA THR A 80 -11.00 -8.45 -7.24
C THR A 80 -9.93 -9.52 -7.38
N TYR A 81 -8.68 -9.19 -7.10
CA TYR A 81 -7.55 -10.06 -7.45
C TYR A 81 -6.74 -10.57 -6.25
N ILE A 82 -6.81 -9.89 -5.11
CA ILE A 82 -6.05 -10.30 -3.92
C ILE A 82 -6.96 -11.01 -2.92
N GLN A 83 -8.14 -10.46 -2.64
CA GLN A 83 -9.06 -11.03 -1.66
C GLN A 83 -9.50 -12.44 -2.06
N GLY A 84 -9.16 -13.44 -1.23
CA GLY A 84 -9.49 -14.84 -1.47
C GLY A 84 -8.63 -15.53 -2.52
N ASN A 85 -7.65 -14.84 -3.11
CA ASN A 85 -6.68 -15.45 -3.99
C ASN A 85 -5.63 -16.21 -3.18
N THR A 86 -5.28 -17.41 -3.64
CA THR A 86 -4.33 -18.33 -2.98
C THR A 86 -3.20 -18.74 -3.91
N ASP A 87 -3.19 -18.26 -5.16
CA ASP A 87 -2.13 -18.48 -6.12
C ASP A 87 -0.96 -17.52 -5.84
N PRO A 88 0.21 -18.02 -5.41
CA PRO A 88 1.36 -17.19 -5.05
C PRO A 88 1.82 -16.28 -6.20
N ASP A 89 1.94 -16.79 -7.42
CA ASP A 89 2.45 -16.01 -8.55
C ASP A 89 1.46 -14.88 -8.89
N SER A 90 0.16 -15.17 -8.85
CA SER A 90 -0.88 -14.14 -9.05
C SER A 90 -0.82 -13.08 -7.95
N LEU A 91 -0.69 -13.48 -6.69
CA LEU A 91 -0.56 -12.55 -5.57
C LEU A 91 0.69 -11.67 -5.70
N ASP A 92 1.82 -12.23 -6.11
CA ASP A 92 3.06 -11.48 -6.32
C ASP A 92 2.89 -10.39 -7.37
N TYR A 93 2.28 -10.75 -8.50
CA TYR A 93 1.98 -9.80 -9.57
C TYR A 93 1.09 -8.65 -9.06
N TRP A 94 -0.03 -8.98 -8.41
CA TRP A 94 -0.98 -7.95 -7.98
C TRP A 94 -0.46 -7.09 -6.81
N ASN A 95 0.35 -7.66 -5.92
CA ASN A 95 1.04 -6.90 -4.88
C ASN A 95 2.07 -5.95 -5.51
N GLY A 96 2.88 -6.42 -6.46
CA GLY A 96 3.78 -5.58 -7.24
C GLY A 96 3.03 -4.45 -7.94
N TYR A 97 1.91 -4.76 -8.60
CA TYR A 97 1.05 -3.78 -9.25
C TYR A 97 0.58 -2.68 -8.31
N LEU A 98 0.10 -3.02 -7.12
CA LEU A 98 -0.34 -2.02 -6.14
C LEU A 98 0.82 -1.13 -5.65
N ASP A 99 2.01 -1.72 -5.44
CA ASP A 99 3.20 -0.97 -5.05
C ASP A 99 3.66 -0.05 -6.18
N GLY A 100 3.62 -0.51 -7.44
CA GLY A 100 3.93 0.30 -8.61
C GLY A 100 2.94 1.46 -8.80
N LEU A 101 1.64 1.18 -8.64
CA LEU A 101 0.56 2.16 -8.74
C LEU A 101 0.71 3.29 -7.70
N THR A 102 1.17 2.95 -6.51
CA THR A 102 1.29 3.88 -5.37
C THR A 102 2.70 4.46 -5.19
N SER A 103 3.69 3.95 -5.93
CA SER A 103 5.05 4.49 -5.92
C SER A 103 5.06 5.96 -6.37
N ALA A 104 5.78 6.80 -5.63
CA ALA A 104 6.08 8.15 -6.08
C ALA A 104 7.01 8.08 -7.31
N PRO A 105 6.89 9.02 -8.26
CA PRO A 105 7.82 9.12 -9.39
C PRO A 105 9.28 9.35 -8.96
#